data_AF-A0ABD5VV87-F1
#
_entry.id   AF-A0ABD5VV87-F1
#
_cell.length_a   1.000
_cell.length_b   1.000
_cell.length_c   1.000
_cell.angle_alpha   90.00
_cell.angle_beta   90.00
_cell.angle_gamma   90.00
#
_symmetry.space_group_name_H-M   'P 1'
#
loop_
_entity.id
_entity.type
_entity.pdbx_description
1 polymer ?
#
loop_
_entity_poly.entity_id
_entity_poly.type
_entity_poly.pdbx_seq_one_letter_code
_entity_poly.pdbx_strand_id
1 'polypeptide(L)'
;MVPVSYYCPRCGTLRTLDRDAYLSDKSVTPYPLAGWTYVAPEENVEAADGVRIGCTGCGTPFYLNYVRYEDGREVEGQPVPDAV
;
A
#
# COMPACT_ATOMS: atom_id res chain seq x y z
N MET A 1 -15.50 1.99 -8.64
CA MET A 1 -14.87 1.26 -7.53
C MET A 1 -15.02 -0.23 -7.77
N VAL A 2 -13.95 -0.98 -7.57
CA VAL A 2 -13.89 -2.44 -7.68
C VAL A 2 -13.25 -3.02 -6.41
N PRO A 3 -13.75 -4.14 -5.88
CA PRO A 3 -13.15 -4.80 -4.74
C PRO A 3 -11.87 -5.53 -5.17
N VAL A 4 -10.74 -5.19 -4.55
CA VAL A 4 -9.43 -5.82 -4.80
C VAL A 4 -8.91 -6.41 -3.49
N SER A 5 -8.41 -7.65 -3.54
CA SER A 5 -7.89 -8.34 -2.37
C SER A 5 -6.37 -8.41 -2.37
N TYR A 6 -5.76 -8.06 -1.24
CA TYR A 6 -4.32 -8.10 -1.01
C TYR A 6 -3.98 -9.11 0.08
N TYR A 7 -2.85 -9.80 -0.08
CA TYR A 7 -2.32 -10.70 0.92
C TYR A 7 -1.43 -9.95 1.90
N CYS A 8 -1.57 -10.24 3.20
CA CYS A 8 -0.61 -9.78 4.18
C CYS A 8 0.73 -10.50 3.97
N PRO A 9 1.85 -9.79 3.77
CA PRO A 9 3.16 -10.40 3.53
C PRO A 9 3.73 -11.13 4.75
N ARG A 10 3.13 -10.96 5.94
CA ARG A 10 3.56 -11.64 7.18
C ARG A 10 2.85 -12.97 7.43
N CYS A 11 1.53 -13.02 7.24
CA CYS A 11 0.71 -14.18 7.63
C CYS A 11 -0.23 -14.69 6.55
N GLY A 12 -0.23 -14.09 5.35
CA GLY A 12 -1.06 -14.52 4.22
C GLY A 12 -2.55 -14.19 4.32
N THR A 13 -3.01 -13.57 5.42
CA THR A 13 -4.42 -13.14 5.55
C THR A 13 -4.81 -12.17 4.45
N LEU A 14 -5.96 -12.39 3.83
CA LEU A 14 -6.51 -11.51 2.79
C LEU A 14 -7.23 -10.31 3.40
N ARG A 15 -7.06 -9.14 2.78
CA ARG A 15 -7.83 -7.93 3.04
C ARG A 15 -8.34 -7.37 1.73
N THR A 16 -9.63 -7.05 1.69
CA THR A 16 -10.29 -6.45 0.54
C THR A 16 -10.39 -4.95 0.73
N LEU A 17 -10.11 -4.21 -0.34
CA LEU A 17 -10.21 -2.76 -0.45
C LEU A 17 -11.07 -2.42 -1.66
N ASP A 18 -12.04 -1.53 -1.48
CA ASP A 18 -12.82 -0.94 -2.57
C ASP A 18 -12.12 0.33 -3.07
N ARG A 19 -11.71 0.35 -4.34
CA ARG A 19 -10.95 1.46 -4.93
C ARG A 19 -11.18 1.58 -6.43
N ASP A 20 -10.65 2.61 -7.08
CA ASP A 20 -10.69 2.67 -8.56
C ASP A 20 -9.83 1.57 -9.22
N ALA A 21 -10.28 1.05 -10.36
CA ALA A 21 -9.62 -0.02 -11.11
C ALA A 21 -8.35 0.46 -11.84
N TYR A 22 -8.20 1.76 -12.07
CA TYR A 22 -7.03 2.34 -12.75
C TYR A 22 -5.86 2.64 -11.81
N LEU A 23 -6.02 2.46 -10.50
CA LEU A 23 -4.93 2.64 -9.56
C LEU A 23 -3.87 1.55 -9.76
N SER A 24 -2.67 2.00 -10.14
CA SER A 24 -1.55 1.15 -10.53
C SER A 24 -0.83 0.62 -9.30
N ASP A 25 -1.11 -0.63 -8.94
CA ASP A 25 -0.41 -1.33 -7.85
C ASP A 25 1.04 -1.58 -8.23
N LYS A 26 1.95 -1.16 -7.36
CA LYS A 26 3.38 -1.45 -7.51
C LYS A 26 3.78 -2.65 -6.67
N SER A 27 3.48 -2.62 -5.37
CA SER A 27 3.91 -3.66 -4.45
C SER A 27 3.11 -3.67 -3.15
N VAL A 28 3.19 -4.78 -2.42
CA VAL A 28 2.67 -4.91 -1.06
C VAL A 28 3.85 -5.19 -0.12
N THR A 29 4.04 -4.36 0.90
CA THR A 29 5.20 -4.43 1.80
C THR A 29 4.79 -4.49 3.28
N PRO A 30 5.58 -5.14 4.16
CA PRO A 30 5.32 -5.16 5.60
C PRO A 30 5.65 -3.83 6.29
N TYR A 31 6.40 -2.95 5.63
CA TYR A 31 6.87 -1.65 6.12
C TYR A 31 6.50 -0.52 5.13
N PRO A 32 6.43 0.73 5.59
CA PRO A 32 6.22 1.88 4.70
C PRO A 32 7.50 2.22 3.94
N LEU A 33 7.34 2.81 2.75
CA LEU A 33 8.43 3.30 1.92
C LEU A 33 8.71 4.78 2.22
N ALA A 34 9.99 5.15 2.22
CA ALA A 34 10.45 6.51 2.47
C ALA A 34 9.94 7.45 1.38
N GLY A 35 9.28 8.54 1.80
CA GLY A 35 8.71 9.53 0.90
C GLY A 35 7.31 9.22 0.38
N TRP A 36 6.72 8.05 0.69
CA TRP A 36 5.34 7.70 0.33
C TRP A 36 4.35 8.21 1.38
N THR A 37 3.24 8.79 0.93
CA THR A 37 2.12 9.17 1.77
C THR A 37 1.08 8.05 1.80
N TYR A 38 0.73 7.56 2.99
CA TYR A 38 -0.24 6.49 3.17
C TYR A 38 -1.48 6.99 3.91
N VAL A 39 -2.64 6.54 3.45
CA VAL A 39 -3.93 6.79 4.11
C VAL A 39 -4.61 5.49 4.52
N ALA A 40 -5.64 5.58 5.37
CA ALA A 40 -6.48 4.43 5.72
C ALA A 40 -7.40 4.02 4.55
N PRO A 41 -7.88 2.76 4.50
CA PRO A 41 -8.82 2.28 3.48
C PRO A 41 -10.09 3.10 3.33
N GLU A 42 -10.53 3.77 4.39
CA GLU A 42 -11.75 4.56 4.45
C GLU A 42 -11.57 6.02 4.00
N GLU A 43 -10.32 6.44 3.75
CA GLU A 43 -9.96 7.78 3.30
C GLU A 43 -9.83 7.86 1.77
N ASN A 44 -9.42 9.01 1.24
CA ASN A 44 -9.18 9.21 -0.19
C ASN A 44 -7.89 8.48 -0.62
N VAL A 45 -8.03 7.20 -0.93
CA VAL A 45 -6.91 6.35 -1.37
C VAL A 45 -6.37 6.77 -2.73
N GLU A 46 -7.16 7.41 -3.58
CA GLU A 46 -6.75 7.86 -4.91
C GLU A 46 -5.77 9.04 -4.88
N ALA A 47 -5.83 9.87 -3.83
CA ALA A 47 -4.97 11.03 -3.66
C ALA A 47 -3.64 10.72 -2.93
N ALA A 48 -3.45 9.47 -2.50
CA ALA A 48 -2.28 9.03 -1.74
C ALA A 48 -1.31 8.21 -2.60
N ASP A 49 -0.08 8.03 -2.13
CA ASP A 49 0.92 7.16 -2.78
C ASP A 49 0.71 5.67 -2.42
N GLY A 50 -0.18 5.39 -1.46
CA GLY A 50 -0.47 4.05 -1.00
C GLY A 50 -1.50 4.00 0.12
N VAL A 51 -1.77 2.78 0.59
CA VAL A 51 -2.77 2.51 1.63
C VAL A 51 -2.14 1.72 2.77
N ARG A 52 -2.39 2.16 4.01
CA ARG A 52 -2.02 1.43 5.22
C ARG A 52 -3.15 0.50 5.63
N ILE A 53 -2.97 -0.79 5.40
CA ILE A 53 -4.01 -1.81 5.61
C ILE A 53 -3.76 -2.53 6.94
N GLY A 54 -4.75 -2.51 7.84
CA GLY A 54 -4.71 -3.32 9.06
C GLY A 54 -4.87 -4.81 8.75
N CYS A 55 -4.01 -5.68 9.28
CA CYS A 55 -4.19 -7.12 9.19
C CYS A 55 -5.03 -7.66 10.36
N THR A 56 -6.13 -8.36 10.07
CA THR A 56 -6.96 -9.03 11.08
C THR A 56 -6.38 -10.35 11.60
N GLY A 57 -5.37 -10.91 10.92
CA GLY A 57 -4.70 -12.16 11.32
C GLY A 57 -3.58 -11.93 12.33
N CYS A 58 -2.55 -11.17 11.94
CA CYS A 58 -1.38 -10.91 12.79
C CYS A 58 -1.44 -9.59 13.58
N GLY A 59 -2.49 -8.78 13.40
CA GLY A 59 -2.67 -7.49 14.10
C GLY A 59 -1.73 -6.37 13.65
N THR A 60 -0.72 -6.67 12.81
CA THR A 60 0.25 -5.68 12.34
C THR A 60 -0.18 -5.13 10.97
N PRO A 61 -0.15 -3.82 10.73
CA PRO A 61 -0.48 -3.26 9.44
C PRO A 61 0.56 -3.64 8.37
N PHE A 62 0.12 -3.62 7.13
CA PHE A 62 0.97 -3.71 5.94
C PHE A 62 0.55 -2.64 4.95
N TYR A 63 1.36 -2.43 3.91
CA TYR A 63 1.27 -1.27 3.05
C TYR A 63 1.10 -1.69 1.60
N LEU A 64 0.06 -1.18 0.96
CA LEU A 64 -0.08 -1.19 -0.49
C LEU A 64 0.62 0.06 -1.04
N ASN A 65 1.51 -0.12 -2.00
CA ASN A 65 2.24 0.96 -2.64
C ASN A 65 1.76 1.11 -4.08
N TYR A 66 1.39 2.31 -4.47
CA TYR A 66 1.12 2.62 -5.87
C TYR A 66 2.39 2.98 -6.61
N VAL A 67 2.31 2.85 -7.94
CA VAL A 67 3.34 3.35 -8.85
C VAL A 67 3.42 4.87 -8.72
N ARG A 68 4.62 5.39 -8.49
CA ARG A 68 4.91 6.82 -8.45
C ARG A 68 5.93 7.17 -9.52
N TYR A 69 5.82 8.37 -10.07
CA TYR A 69 6.74 8.91 -11.07
C TYR A 69 7.39 10.20 -10.58
N GLU A 70 8.70 10.33 -10.83
CA GLU A 70 9.47 11.56 -10.66
C GLU A 70 10.27 11.83 -11.94
N ASP A 71 10.21 13.05 -12.46
CA ASP A 71 10.86 13.44 -13.73
C ASP A 71 10.57 12.46 -14.89
N GLY A 72 9.34 11.95 -14.94
CA GLY A 72 8.88 11.00 -15.96
C GLY A 72 9.43 9.58 -15.81
N ARG A 73 10.09 9.25 -14.70
CA ARG A 73 10.59 7.90 -14.39
C ARG A 73 9.87 7.31 -13.20
N GLU A 74 9.53 6.04 -13.29
CA GLU A 74 9.00 5.31 -12.14
C GLU A 74 10.07 5.24 -11.04
N VAL A 75 9.67 5.54 -9.81
CA VAL A 75 10.56 5.48 -8.65
C VAL A 75 10.37 4.19 -7.85
N GLU A 76 11.49 3.58 -7.49
CA GLU A 76 11.53 2.50 -6.50
C GLU A 76 11.57 3.11 -5.10
N GLY A 77 10.67 2.67 -4.21
CA GLY A 77 10.70 3.10 -2.83
C GLY A 77 11.65 2.24 -2.00
N GLN A 78 12.36 2.87 -1.07
CA GLN A 78 13.14 2.17 -0.04
C GLN A 78 12.34 2.09 1.26
N PRO A 79 12.53 1.05 2.10
CA PRO A 79 11.96 1.04 3.44
C PRO A 79 12.35 2.30 4.21
N VAL A 80 11.48 2.83 5.08
CA VAL A 80 11.92 3.84 6.04
C VAL A 80 13.02 3.26 6.96
N PRO A 81 14.03 4.05 7.38
CA PRO A 81 15.22 3.52 8.04
C PRO A 81 14.96 2.64 9.28
N ASP A 82 13.96 3.00 10.08
CA ASP A 82 13.62 2.29 11.32
C ASP A 82 12.61 1.13 11.14
N ALA A 83 12.31 0.73 9.90
CA ALA A 83 11.31 -0.32 9.62
C ALA A 83 11.88 -1.66 9.14
N VAL A 84 13.21 -1.81 9.09
CA VAL A 84 13.93 -3.02 8.63
C VAL A 84 14.50 -3.79 9.81
#